data_AF-W9CEW0-F1
#
_entry.id   AF-W9CEW0-F1
#
_cell.length_a   1.000
_cell.length_b   1.000
_cell.length_c   1.000
_cell.angle_alpha   90.00
_cell.angle_beta   90.00
_cell.angle_gamma   90.00
#
_symmetry.space_group_name_H-M   'P 1'
#
loop_
_entity.id
_entity.type
_entity.pdbx_description
1 polymer ?
#
loop_
_entity_poly.entity_id
_entity_poly.type
_entity_poly.pdbx_seq_one_letter_code
_entity_poly.pdbx_strand_id
1 'polypeptide(L)'
;MKFTLTAATATAILFASTVIAAPQNGMTYASYGSYGAPSYNPKPADKPAAAPVVAPGQNTGSPFVFTSTYNVVALGSEVRNGTVSVPGPSNAIGYFNYGINSREDTICYNITLINVAGTYQSPAKTATHIHEAARGTSGPPRLAFPNPVGDDSRRVSLGCIIGPFTTGLNGANGQDTGTGFKVSQIEANPAGFFTDVHSNLFPLGVVRGQLA
;
A
#
# COMPACT_ATOMS: atom_id res chain seq x y z
N MET A 1 -32.00 -51.61 23.04
CA MET A 1 -30.87 -50.68 23.26
C MET A 1 -31.45 -49.32 23.65
N LYS A 2 -31.25 -48.89 24.88
CA LYS A 2 -31.75 -47.61 25.41
C LYS A 2 -30.69 -46.53 25.18
N PHE A 3 -31.00 -45.48 24.44
CA PHE A 3 -30.13 -44.32 24.29
C PHE A 3 -30.57 -43.23 25.28
N THR A 4 -29.69 -42.95 26.24
CA THR A 4 -29.84 -41.86 27.21
C THR A 4 -29.21 -40.60 26.61
N LEU A 5 -30.01 -39.56 26.36
CA LEU A 5 -29.53 -38.22 25.99
C LEU A 5 -29.26 -37.43 27.27
N THR A 6 -27.99 -37.24 27.62
CA THR A 6 -27.57 -36.27 28.64
C THR A 6 -27.55 -34.87 28.03
N ALA A 7 -28.43 -34.00 28.52
CA ALA A 7 -28.44 -32.58 28.19
C ALA A 7 -27.22 -31.90 28.85
N ALA A 8 -26.35 -31.31 28.03
CA ALA A 8 -25.30 -30.42 28.51
C ALA A 8 -25.91 -29.07 28.89
N THR A 9 -25.81 -28.71 30.16
CA THR A 9 -26.13 -27.38 30.67
C THR A 9 -25.18 -26.36 30.06
N ALA A 10 -25.70 -25.48 29.19
CA ALA A 10 -24.97 -24.33 28.67
C ALA A 10 -24.94 -23.22 29.73
N THR A 11 -23.79 -23.04 30.37
CA THR A 11 -23.53 -21.91 31.27
C THR A 11 -23.35 -20.66 30.42
N ALA A 12 -24.37 -19.79 30.39
CA ALA A 12 -24.29 -18.50 29.73
C ALA A 12 -23.37 -17.56 30.53
N ILE A 13 -22.16 -17.31 30.02
CA ILE A 13 -21.25 -16.30 30.54
C ILE A 13 -21.68 -14.95 29.95
N LEU A 14 -22.36 -14.13 30.75
CA LEU A 14 -22.64 -12.73 30.47
C LEU A 14 -21.33 -11.93 30.51
N PHE A 15 -20.81 -11.57 29.34
CA PHE A 15 -19.75 -10.57 29.22
C PHE A 15 -20.38 -9.17 29.28
N ALA A 16 -20.19 -8.47 30.40
CA ALA A 16 -20.51 -7.06 30.50
C ALA A 16 -19.57 -6.26 29.59
N SER A 17 -20.14 -5.62 28.56
CA SER A 17 -19.40 -4.71 27.68
C SER A 17 -19.21 -3.38 28.39
N THR A 18 -18.00 -3.11 28.89
CA THR A 18 -17.61 -1.75 29.28
C THR A 18 -17.31 -0.96 28.00
N VAL A 19 -18.20 -0.04 27.65
CA VAL A 19 -17.97 0.93 26.58
C VAL A 19 -16.95 1.95 27.11
N ILE A 20 -15.68 1.77 26.76
CA ILE A 20 -14.67 2.80 27.02
C ILE A 20 -14.70 3.74 25.81
N ALA A 21 -15.19 4.96 26.03
CA ALA A 21 -15.13 6.02 25.04
C ALA A 21 -13.67 6.29 24.64
N ALA A 22 -13.36 6.19 23.35
CA ALA A 22 -12.07 6.59 22.82
C ALA A 22 -11.91 8.13 22.96
N PRO A 23 -10.80 8.64 23.49
CA PRO A 23 -10.57 10.07 23.57
C PRO A 23 -10.45 10.65 22.15
N GLN A 24 -11.27 11.65 21.85
CA GLN A 24 -11.08 12.51 20.68
C GLN A 24 -9.86 13.41 20.90
N ASN A 25 -8.67 12.88 20.61
CA ASN A 25 -7.50 13.73 20.39
C ASN A 25 -7.36 14.00 18.90
N GLY A 26 -7.81 15.19 18.50
CA GLY A 26 -7.49 15.78 17.22
C GLY A 26 -5.98 15.96 17.08
N MET A 27 -5.33 14.97 16.49
CA MET A 27 -4.00 15.16 15.91
C MET A 27 -4.19 15.55 14.45
N THR A 28 -4.03 16.84 14.19
CA THR A 28 -3.73 17.36 12.86
C THR A 28 -2.53 16.60 12.31
N TYR A 29 -2.70 15.88 11.19
CA TYR A 29 -1.60 15.25 10.49
C TYR A 29 -0.60 16.33 10.09
N ALA A 30 0.54 16.33 10.79
CA ALA A 30 1.67 17.18 10.47
C ALA A 30 2.18 16.81 9.07
N SER A 31 2.07 17.78 8.16
CA SER A 31 2.78 17.80 6.88
C SER A 31 4.29 17.72 7.15
N TYR A 32 4.88 16.54 7.00
CA TYR A 32 6.31 16.35 7.19
C TYR A 32 7.11 16.95 6.03
N GLY A 33 7.79 18.07 6.34
CA GLY A 33 9.23 18.19 6.09
C GLY A 33 9.67 18.69 4.71
N SER A 34 9.56 20.01 4.49
CA SER A 34 10.48 20.73 3.61
C SER A 34 11.88 20.66 4.20
N TYR A 35 12.84 20.02 3.51
CA TYR A 35 14.25 20.07 3.90
C TYR A 35 14.74 21.53 3.87
N GLY A 36 15.40 21.95 4.95
CA GLY A 36 15.71 23.34 5.26
C GLY A 36 16.59 24.03 4.21
N ALA A 37 16.12 25.18 3.73
CA ALA A 37 16.97 26.19 3.10
C ALA A 37 17.45 27.17 4.18
N PRO A 38 18.74 27.56 4.20
CA PRO A 38 19.27 28.52 5.18
C PRO A 38 18.61 29.89 5.02
N SER A 39 18.23 30.49 6.15
CA SER A 39 17.57 31.80 6.25
C SER A 39 18.48 32.93 5.75
N TYR A 40 18.24 33.41 4.53
CA TYR A 40 18.72 34.72 4.08
C TYR A 40 17.66 35.78 4.42
N ASN A 41 18.07 36.85 5.10
CA ASN A 41 17.19 37.91 5.58
C ASN A 41 17.28 39.12 4.62
N PRO A 42 16.30 39.40 3.73
CA PRO A 42 16.37 40.57 2.88
C PRO A 42 15.69 41.78 3.53
N LYS A 43 16.34 42.93 3.38
CA LYS A 43 15.84 44.28 3.70
C LYS A 43 14.56 44.61 2.90
N PRO A 44 13.67 45.50 3.37
CA PRO A 44 12.39 45.77 2.72
C PRO A 44 12.53 46.85 1.64
N ALA A 45 12.29 46.50 0.38
CA ALA A 45 11.65 47.34 -0.66
C ALA A 45 11.53 46.53 -1.96
N ASP A 46 10.30 46.17 -2.30
CA ASP A 46 9.64 46.32 -3.60
C ASP A 46 8.49 45.33 -3.69
N LYS A 47 7.29 45.81 -3.99
CA LYS A 47 6.07 45.01 -4.13
C LYS A 47 6.34 43.92 -5.18
N PRO A 48 6.33 42.61 -4.85
CA PRO A 48 6.45 41.60 -5.88
C PRO A 48 5.17 41.62 -6.72
N ALA A 49 5.34 41.59 -8.04
CA ALA A 49 4.26 41.37 -8.99
C ALA A 49 3.47 40.12 -8.57
N ALA A 50 2.15 40.16 -8.78
CA ALA A 50 1.27 39.04 -8.45
C ALA A 50 1.86 37.73 -9.00
N ALA A 51 2.11 36.78 -8.10
CA ALA A 51 2.62 35.46 -8.45
C ALA A 51 1.67 34.81 -9.49
N PRO A 52 2.21 34.08 -10.49
CA PRO A 52 1.37 33.36 -11.44
C PRO A 52 0.47 32.38 -10.66
N VAL A 53 -0.81 32.36 -10.98
CA VAL A 53 -1.74 31.34 -10.49
C VAL A 53 -1.27 29.97 -10.96
N VAL A 54 -0.65 29.21 -10.06
CA VAL A 54 -0.25 27.82 -10.31
C VAL A 54 -1.50 26.95 -10.31
N ALA A 55 -1.73 26.22 -11.41
CA ALA A 55 -2.83 25.29 -11.52
C ALA A 55 -2.75 24.17 -10.44
N PRO A 56 -3.87 23.62 -9.96
CA PRO A 56 -3.85 22.56 -8.96
C PRO A 56 -3.05 21.34 -9.47
N GLY A 57 -2.00 20.94 -8.75
CA GLY A 57 -1.21 19.74 -9.04
C GLY A 57 0.30 19.94 -9.19
N GLN A 58 0.82 21.16 -9.09
CA GLN A 58 2.28 21.37 -9.14
C GLN A 58 2.89 21.39 -7.75
N ASN A 59 3.61 20.32 -7.41
CA ASN A 59 4.51 20.29 -6.27
C ASN A 59 5.75 21.11 -6.67
N THR A 60 5.83 22.40 -6.30
CA THR A 60 6.79 23.41 -6.80
C THR A 60 8.26 23.19 -6.38
N GLY A 61 8.67 21.95 -6.09
CA GLY A 61 10.04 21.58 -5.72
C GLY A 61 10.42 20.13 -6.01
N SER A 62 9.50 19.30 -6.52
CA SER A 62 9.82 17.93 -6.95
C SER A 62 10.20 17.95 -8.44
N PRO A 63 11.29 17.29 -8.87
CA PRO A 63 11.54 17.10 -10.30
C PRO A 63 10.49 16.19 -10.96
N PHE A 64 9.62 15.54 -10.16
CA PHE A 64 8.55 14.67 -10.63
C PHE A 64 7.20 15.38 -10.60
N VAL A 65 6.48 15.33 -11.72
CA VAL A 65 5.07 15.73 -11.81
C VAL A 65 4.21 14.50 -11.55
N PHE A 66 3.37 14.54 -10.53
CA PHE A 66 2.42 13.48 -10.24
C PHE A 66 0.99 13.96 -10.48
N THR A 67 0.22 13.17 -11.23
CA THR A 67 -1.23 13.31 -11.39
C THR A 67 -1.98 12.84 -10.14
N SER A 68 -1.41 11.93 -9.36
CA SER A 68 -1.94 11.52 -8.06
C SER A 68 -0.85 10.94 -7.15
N THR A 69 -1.12 10.90 -5.85
CA THR A 69 -0.27 10.24 -4.85
C THR A 69 -1.10 9.34 -3.94
N TYR A 70 -0.49 8.25 -3.45
CA TYR A 70 -1.11 7.29 -2.54
C TYR A 70 -0.15 6.96 -1.40
N ASN A 71 -0.63 6.97 -0.17
CA ASN A 71 0.14 6.56 1.00
C ASN A 71 -0.62 5.42 1.68
N VAL A 72 -0.10 4.21 1.56
CA VAL A 72 -0.77 2.99 2.00
C VAL A 72 0.01 2.36 3.14
N VAL A 73 -0.70 2.09 4.25
CA VAL A 73 -0.20 1.24 5.33
C VAL A 73 -0.72 -0.18 5.11
N ALA A 74 0.19 -1.12 4.93
CA ALA A 74 -0.09 -2.53 4.72
C ALA A 74 0.22 -3.32 5.99
N LEU A 75 -0.68 -4.23 6.37
CA LEU A 75 -0.60 -5.00 7.62
C LEU A 75 -0.76 -6.50 7.34
N GLY A 76 -0.20 -7.34 8.22
CA GLY A 76 -0.38 -8.79 8.14
C GLY A 76 -1.83 -9.25 8.38
N SER A 77 -2.65 -8.45 9.06
CA SER A 77 -4.08 -8.74 9.30
C SER A 77 -4.95 -8.59 8.04
N GLU A 78 -4.44 -7.92 7.00
CA GLU A 78 -5.18 -7.62 5.78
C GLU A 78 -4.97 -8.67 4.67
N VAL A 79 -4.13 -9.68 4.91
CA VAL A 79 -3.78 -10.72 3.93
C VAL A 79 -4.97 -11.66 3.67
N ARG A 80 -5.18 -12.05 2.40
CA ARG A 80 -6.33 -12.84 1.94
C ARG A 80 -5.90 -13.95 0.99
N ASN A 81 -6.62 -15.07 1.04
CA ASN A 81 -6.62 -16.12 0.02
C ASN A 81 -8.03 -16.20 -0.60
N GLY A 82 -8.20 -15.60 -1.78
CA GLY A 82 -9.53 -15.34 -2.33
C GLY A 82 -10.27 -14.34 -1.44
N THR A 83 -11.37 -14.76 -0.84
CA THR A 83 -12.12 -13.96 0.14
C THR A 83 -11.82 -14.33 1.59
N VAL A 84 -11.01 -15.36 1.81
CA VAL A 84 -10.72 -15.89 3.15
C VAL A 84 -9.56 -15.12 3.77
N SER A 85 -9.74 -14.65 5.01
CA SER A 85 -8.66 -14.04 5.79
C SER A 85 -7.63 -15.10 6.16
N VAL A 86 -6.36 -14.80 5.89
CA VAL A 86 -5.22 -15.64 6.29
C VAL A 86 -4.18 -14.79 7.04
N PRO A 87 -3.43 -15.37 7.99
CA PRO A 87 -2.51 -14.59 8.80
C PRO A 87 -1.21 -14.23 8.05
N GLY A 88 -0.84 -12.95 8.05
CA GLY A 88 0.55 -12.49 7.96
C GLY A 88 1.20 -12.30 9.34
N PRO A 89 2.47 -11.88 9.45
CA PRO A 89 3.08 -11.55 10.74
C PRO A 89 2.36 -10.39 11.41
N SER A 90 2.10 -10.50 12.71
CA SER A 90 1.36 -9.50 13.49
C SER A 90 2.13 -8.20 13.71
N ASN A 91 3.46 -8.22 13.60
CA ASN A 91 4.34 -7.07 13.82
C ASN A 91 4.94 -6.51 12.52
N ALA A 92 4.63 -7.10 11.36
CA ALA A 92 5.09 -6.61 10.07
C ALA A 92 4.23 -5.43 9.60
N ILE A 93 4.89 -4.38 9.12
CA ILE A 93 4.24 -3.18 8.58
C ILE A 93 4.90 -2.82 7.27
N GLY A 94 4.09 -2.58 6.24
CA GLY A 94 4.55 -1.98 5.00
C GLY A 94 4.04 -0.55 4.84
N TYR A 95 4.93 0.36 4.48
CA TYR A 95 4.59 1.71 4.05
C TYR A 95 4.86 1.81 2.56
N PHE A 96 3.80 1.96 1.77
CA PHE A 96 3.86 2.05 0.32
C PHE A 96 3.41 3.44 -0.10
N ASN A 97 4.37 4.27 -0.51
CA ASN A 97 4.10 5.61 -0.98
C ASN A 97 4.30 5.64 -2.50
N TYR A 98 3.26 6.02 -3.23
CA TYR A 98 3.25 6.08 -4.68
C TYR A 98 3.01 7.49 -5.18
N GLY A 99 3.70 7.86 -6.25
CA GLY A 99 3.38 9.00 -7.09
C GLY A 99 3.14 8.50 -8.51
N ILE A 100 1.96 8.77 -9.06
CA ILE A 100 1.56 8.35 -10.41
C ILE A 100 1.63 9.57 -11.33
N ASN A 101 2.16 9.38 -12.54
CA ASN A 101 1.94 10.28 -13.68
C ASN A 101 1.21 9.48 -14.77
N SER A 102 -0.11 9.58 -14.81
CA SER A 102 -0.96 8.83 -15.75
C SER A 102 -0.85 9.33 -17.19
N ARG A 103 -0.29 10.51 -17.41
CA ARG A 103 -0.03 11.03 -18.76
C ARG A 103 1.15 10.31 -19.42
N GLU A 104 2.11 9.88 -18.61
CA GLU A 104 3.33 9.18 -19.05
C GLU A 104 3.30 7.68 -18.76
N ASP A 105 2.22 7.19 -18.15
CA ASP A 105 2.10 5.81 -17.66
C ASP A 105 3.25 5.42 -16.71
N THR A 106 3.60 6.34 -15.81
CA THR A 106 4.71 6.22 -14.87
C THR A 106 4.20 6.10 -13.44
N ILE A 107 4.81 5.22 -12.65
CA ILE A 107 4.62 5.15 -11.20
C ILE A 107 5.97 5.17 -10.49
N CYS A 108 6.15 6.18 -9.64
CA CYS A 108 7.24 6.28 -8.68
C CYS A 108 6.81 5.70 -7.33
N TYR A 109 7.71 5.04 -6.64
CA TYR A 109 7.44 4.35 -5.39
C TYR A 109 8.55 4.62 -4.38
N ASN A 110 8.15 4.75 -3.11
CA ASN A 110 9.00 4.69 -1.93
C ASN A 110 8.36 3.70 -0.94
N ILE A 111 8.90 2.49 -0.93
CA ILE A 111 8.38 1.35 -0.18
C ILE A 111 9.32 1.08 0.98
N THR A 112 8.80 1.08 2.20
CA THR A 112 9.52 0.67 3.41
C THR A 112 8.78 -0.47 4.08
N LEU A 113 9.48 -1.57 4.34
CA LEU A 113 8.97 -2.72 5.08
C LEU A 113 9.68 -2.81 6.43
N ILE A 114 8.92 -3.07 7.49
CA ILE A 114 9.40 -3.22 8.86
C ILE A 114 9.03 -4.61 9.36
N ASN A 115 9.97 -5.29 10.04
CA ASN A 115 9.80 -6.64 10.60
C ASN A 115 9.33 -7.69 9.57
N VAL A 116 9.91 -7.67 8.37
CA VAL A 116 9.61 -8.65 7.31
C VAL A 116 10.73 -9.67 7.25
N ALA A 117 10.48 -10.84 7.83
CA ALA A 117 11.43 -11.94 7.86
C ALA A 117 11.38 -12.83 6.61
N GLY A 118 12.51 -13.49 6.34
CA GLY A 118 12.63 -14.49 5.28
C GLY A 118 13.00 -13.93 3.91
N THR A 119 13.18 -14.81 2.94
CA THR A 119 13.58 -14.43 1.58
C THR A 119 12.35 -14.15 0.72
N TYR A 120 12.47 -13.25 -0.24
CA TYR A 120 11.38 -12.98 -1.18
C TYR A 120 11.06 -14.23 -1.99
N GLN A 121 9.77 -14.56 -2.08
CA GLN A 121 9.26 -15.66 -2.90
C GLN A 121 7.95 -15.23 -3.54
N SER A 122 7.83 -15.42 -4.84
CA SER A 122 6.62 -15.12 -5.61
C SER A 122 6.60 -15.93 -6.90
N PRO A 123 5.42 -16.32 -7.42
CA PRO A 123 5.28 -16.81 -8.79
C PRO A 123 5.54 -15.73 -9.85
N ALA A 124 5.42 -14.45 -9.50
CA ALA A 124 5.73 -13.31 -10.37
C ALA A 124 7.24 -13.00 -10.36
N LYS A 125 7.67 -12.07 -11.23
CA LYS A 125 9.08 -11.62 -11.39
C LYS A 125 9.70 -11.16 -10.07
N THR A 126 8.92 -10.49 -9.24
CA THR A 126 9.29 -10.05 -7.91
C THR A 126 8.17 -10.41 -6.94
N ALA A 127 8.35 -10.09 -5.67
CA ALA A 127 7.41 -10.43 -4.60
C ALA A 127 6.70 -9.19 -4.04
N THR A 128 6.80 -8.04 -4.70
CA THR A 128 6.23 -6.77 -4.26
C THR A 128 5.33 -6.25 -5.36
N HIS A 129 4.04 -6.05 -5.10
CA HIS A 129 3.08 -5.85 -6.17
C HIS A 129 2.08 -4.72 -5.91
N ILE A 130 1.39 -4.33 -6.99
CA ILE A 130 0.01 -3.86 -6.93
C ILE A 130 -0.87 -4.88 -7.65
N HIS A 131 -1.95 -5.28 -6.99
CA HIS A 131 -3.00 -6.17 -7.49
C HIS A 131 -4.28 -5.40 -7.79
N GLU A 132 -5.06 -5.91 -8.73
CA GLU A 132 -6.41 -5.43 -9.05
C GLU A 132 -7.47 -6.30 -8.35
N ALA A 133 -7.98 -5.84 -7.22
CA ALA A 133 -9.16 -6.37 -6.58
C ALA A 133 -9.72 -5.40 -5.53
N ALA A 134 -11.02 -5.51 -5.26
CA ALA A 134 -11.67 -4.79 -4.18
C ALA A 134 -11.18 -5.27 -2.80
N ARG A 135 -11.36 -4.43 -1.78
CA ARG A 135 -11.02 -4.75 -0.39
C ARG A 135 -11.66 -6.07 0.06
N GLY A 136 -10.84 -6.94 0.64
CA GLY A 136 -11.27 -8.24 1.15
C GLY A 136 -11.24 -9.37 0.12
N THR A 137 -10.85 -9.08 -1.13
CA THR A 137 -10.72 -10.08 -2.19
C THR A 137 -9.29 -10.11 -2.76
N SER A 138 -8.84 -11.28 -3.20
CA SER A 138 -7.62 -11.45 -3.99
C SER A 138 -7.92 -11.23 -5.49
N GLY A 139 -6.93 -10.72 -6.22
CA GLY A 139 -6.97 -10.58 -7.67
C GLY A 139 -5.57 -10.72 -8.25
N PRO A 140 -5.41 -10.67 -9.59
CA PRO A 140 -4.11 -10.82 -10.22
C PRO A 140 -3.19 -9.61 -9.92
N PRO A 141 -1.87 -9.80 -9.84
CA PRO A 141 -0.94 -8.68 -9.85
C PRO A 141 -1.03 -7.97 -11.20
N ARG A 142 -0.87 -6.65 -11.20
CA ARG A 142 -0.80 -5.83 -12.43
C ARG A 142 0.53 -5.12 -12.58
N LEU A 143 1.22 -4.91 -11.46
CA LEU A 143 2.54 -4.29 -11.37
C LEU A 143 3.42 -5.13 -10.45
N ALA A 144 4.66 -5.36 -10.86
CA ALA A 144 5.71 -5.95 -10.05
C ALA A 144 6.84 -4.93 -9.85
N PHE A 145 7.15 -4.62 -8.61
CA PHE A 145 8.19 -3.66 -8.24
C PHE A 145 9.49 -4.38 -7.87
N PRO A 146 10.67 -3.77 -8.06
CA PRO A 146 11.89 -4.24 -7.41
C PRO A 146 11.66 -4.43 -5.91
N ASN A 147 11.99 -5.62 -5.40
CA ASN A 147 11.78 -5.95 -4.00
C ASN A 147 12.59 -5.01 -3.09
N PRO A 148 12.02 -4.51 -1.97
CA PRO A 148 12.78 -3.75 -0.99
C PRO A 148 14.02 -4.48 -0.49
N VAL A 149 15.16 -3.80 -0.41
CA VAL A 149 16.43 -4.39 0.02
C VAL A 149 16.75 -3.95 1.45
N GLY A 150 17.29 -4.85 2.26
CA GLY A 150 17.63 -4.64 3.66
C GLY A 150 17.63 -5.96 4.43
N ASP A 151 17.62 -5.87 5.76
CA ASP A 151 17.52 -7.02 6.64
C ASP A 151 16.07 -7.28 7.08
N ASP A 152 15.87 -8.23 8.00
CA ASP A 152 14.53 -8.58 8.50
C ASP A 152 13.87 -7.46 9.33
N SER A 153 14.66 -6.54 9.88
CA SER A 153 14.13 -5.42 10.67
C SER A 153 13.61 -4.31 9.77
N ARG A 154 14.30 -4.03 8.65
CA ARG A 154 13.94 -2.94 7.74
C ARG A 154 14.45 -3.17 6.31
N ARG A 155 13.54 -3.05 5.33
CA ARG A 155 13.84 -3.12 3.89
C ARG A 155 13.27 -1.91 3.15
N VAL A 156 13.96 -1.42 2.12
CA VAL A 156 13.54 -0.24 1.34
C VAL A 156 13.68 -0.47 -0.16
N SER A 157 12.68 0.00 -0.93
CA SER A 157 12.75 0.13 -2.39
C SER A 157 12.34 1.54 -2.79
N LEU A 158 13.14 2.19 -3.63
CA LEU A 158 12.86 3.53 -4.17
C LEU A 158 13.13 3.53 -5.67
N GLY A 159 12.22 4.10 -6.45
CA GLY A 159 12.42 4.24 -7.88
C GLY A 159 11.17 4.66 -8.63
N CYS A 160 11.25 4.66 -9.95
CA CYS A 160 10.12 4.84 -10.84
C CYS A 160 10.16 3.77 -11.93
N ILE A 161 8.98 3.31 -12.35
CA ILE A 161 8.83 2.41 -13.49
C ILE A 161 7.81 3.02 -14.46
N ILE A 162 8.09 2.83 -15.75
CA ILE A 162 7.27 3.34 -16.86
C ILE A 162 6.69 2.13 -17.59
N GLY A 163 5.44 2.23 -18.02
CA GLY A 163 4.79 1.20 -18.81
C GLY A 163 5.50 0.95 -20.16
N PRO A 164 5.22 -0.19 -20.84
CA PRO A 164 4.26 -1.22 -20.46
C PRO A 164 4.74 -2.06 -19.27
N PHE A 165 3.81 -2.38 -18.37
CA PHE A 165 4.10 -3.17 -17.17
C PHE A 165 3.98 -4.66 -17.44
N THR A 166 4.76 -5.44 -16.71
CA THR A 166 4.72 -6.90 -16.75
C THR A 166 4.93 -7.45 -15.34
N THR A 167 4.34 -8.60 -15.09
CA THR A 167 4.43 -9.32 -13.82
C THR A 167 5.22 -10.60 -13.94
N GLY A 168 5.40 -11.13 -15.16
CA GLY A 168 5.90 -12.47 -15.45
C GLY A 168 4.95 -13.60 -15.09
N LEU A 169 3.75 -13.29 -14.62
CA LEU A 169 2.71 -14.28 -14.33
C LEU A 169 1.69 -14.25 -15.45
N ASN A 170 1.40 -15.40 -16.05
CA ASN A 170 0.36 -15.51 -17.07
C ASN A 170 -1.02 -15.69 -16.43
N GLY A 171 -2.00 -14.93 -16.90
CA GLY A 171 -3.40 -15.08 -16.53
C GLY A 171 -4.08 -16.23 -17.25
N ALA A 172 -5.38 -16.42 -17.00
CA ALA A 172 -6.19 -17.49 -17.59
C ALA A 172 -6.27 -17.44 -19.13
N ASN A 173 -6.04 -16.27 -19.73
CA ASN A 173 -5.97 -16.06 -21.18
C ASN A 173 -4.58 -16.35 -21.78
N GLY A 174 -3.62 -16.81 -20.98
CA GLY A 174 -2.25 -17.10 -21.40
C GLY A 174 -1.34 -15.87 -21.58
N GLN A 175 -1.82 -14.66 -21.31
CA GLN A 175 -1.03 -13.43 -21.40
C GLN A 175 -0.52 -13.00 -20.01
N ASP A 176 0.59 -12.25 -19.97
CA ASP A 176 1.10 -11.66 -18.72
C ASP A 176 0.00 -10.81 -18.07
N THR A 177 -0.20 -10.96 -16.75
CA THR A 177 -1.26 -10.25 -16.02
C THR A 177 -1.08 -8.72 -15.97
N GLY A 178 0.12 -8.19 -16.26
CA GLY A 178 0.36 -6.76 -16.47
C GLY A 178 0.05 -6.28 -17.90
N THR A 179 -0.21 -7.18 -18.85
CA THR A 179 -0.50 -6.80 -20.25
C THR A 179 -1.70 -5.87 -20.32
N GLY A 180 -1.52 -4.70 -20.93
CA GLY A 180 -2.58 -3.70 -21.12
C GLY A 180 -2.95 -2.91 -19.86
N PHE A 181 -2.35 -3.22 -18.71
CA PHE A 181 -2.54 -2.42 -17.50
C PHE A 181 -1.93 -1.02 -17.68
N LYS A 182 -2.65 0.00 -17.16
CA LYS A 182 -2.23 1.40 -17.15
C LYS A 182 -2.41 1.97 -15.75
N VAL A 183 -1.49 2.81 -15.31
CA VAL A 183 -1.59 3.46 -13.97
C VAL A 183 -2.79 4.41 -13.88
N SER A 184 -3.33 4.88 -15.01
CA SER A 184 -4.60 5.61 -15.04
C SER A 184 -5.80 4.79 -14.53
N GLN A 185 -5.73 3.46 -14.58
CA GLN A 185 -6.77 2.58 -14.02
C GLN A 185 -6.80 2.65 -12.49
N ILE A 186 -5.64 2.83 -11.84
CA ILE A 186 -5.56 3.08 -10.39
C ILE A 186 -6.25 4.40 -10.06
N GLU A 187 -5.98 5.46 -10.81
CA GLU A 187 -6.60 6.77 -10.58
C GLU A 187 -8.13 6.74 -10.77
N ALA A 188 -8.61 5.95 -11.73
CA ALA A 188 -10.04 5.81 -11.99
C ALA A 188 -10.77 5.03 -10.89
N ASN A 189 -10.11 4.07 -10.23
CA ASN A 189 -10.72 3.25 -9.19
C ASN A 189 -9.69 2.76 -8.15
N PRO A 190 -9.19 3.63 -7.26
CA PRO A 190 -8.14 3.24 -6.31
C PRO A 190 -8.62 2.19 -5.29
N ALA A 191 -9.92 2.18 -4.95
CA ALA A 191 -10.52 1.15 -4.10
C ALA A 191 -10.52 -0.25 -4.74
N GLY A 192 -10.29 -0.34 -6.05
CA GLY A 192 -10.11 -1.58 -6.80
C GLY A 192 -8.66 -2.11 -6.81
N PHE A 193 -7.72 -1.46 -6.12
CA PHE A 193 -6.32 -1.88 -6.09
C PHE A 193 -5.76 -1.99 -4.68
N PHE A 194 -4.91 -3.00 -4.46
CA PHE A 194 -4.16 -3.17 -3.22
C PHE A 194 -2.69 -3.45 -3.51
N THR A 195 -1.82 -3.15 -2.56
CA THR A 195 -0.42 -3.53 -2.58
C THR A 195 -0.13 -4.61 -1.56
N ASP A 196 0.86 -5.43 -1.85
CA ASP A 196 1.35 -6.46 -0.96
C ASP A 196 2.85 -6.73 -1.15
N VAL A 197 3.35 -7.57 -0.25
CA VAL A 197 4.66 -8.22 -0.40
C VAL A 197 4.59 -9.67 0.07
N HIS A 198 5.36 -10.55 -0.54
CA HIS A 198 5.42 -11.98 -0.20
C HIS A 198 6.83 -12.39 0.24
N SER A 199 6.90 -13.41 1.10
CA SER A 199 8.16 -14.08 1.45
C SER A 199 7.97 -15.58 1.48
N ASN A 200 9.07 -16.33 1.57
CA ASN A 200 9.04 -17.78 1.70
C ASN A 200 8.31 -18.27 2.97
N LEU A 201 8.27 -17.45 4.01
CA LEU A 201 7.53 -17.74 5.25
C LEU A 201 6.03 -17.41 5.12
N PHE A 202 5.69 -16.45 4.26
CA PHE A 202 4.32 -15.99 4.04
C PHE A 202 4.03 -15.89 2.54
N PRO A 203 3.91 -17.03 1.84
CA PRO A 203 3.74 -17.06 0.38
C PRO A 203 2.40 -16.47 -0.07
N LEU A 204 1.39 -16.44 0.81
CA LEU A 204 0.09 -15.78 0.54
C LEU A 204 0.10 -14.27 0.81
N GLY A 205 1.19 -13.73 1.36
CA GLY A 205 1.38 -12.32 1.67
C GLY A 205 1.88 -12.11 3.08
N VAL A 206 2.93 -11.29 3.21
CA VAL A 206 3.46 -10.81 4.49
C VAL A 206 2.61 -9.65 5.00
N VAL A 207 2.37 -8.65 4.14
CA VAL A 207 1.50 -7.51 4.42
C VAL A 207 0.65 -7.20 3.21
N ARG A 208 -0.55 -6.65 3.43
CA ARG A 208 -1.46 -6.18 2.39
C ARG A 208 -2.08 -4.84 2.78
N GLY A 209 -2.31 -3.95 1.83
CA GLY A 209 -2.98 -2.66 2.07
C GLY A 209 -3.73 -2.18 0.83
N GLN A 210 -4.99 -1.75 1.01
CA GLN A 210 -5.80 -1.19 -0.07
C GLN A 210 -5.36 0.25 -0.38
N LEU A 211 -5.41 0.67 -1.66
CA LEU A 211 -5.02 2.03 -2.07
C LEU A 211 -6.06 3.11 -1.67
N ALA A 212 -7.29 2.71 -1.32
CA ALA A 212 -8.34 3.57 -0.75
C ALA A 212 -9.22 2.81 0.28
#